data_AF-A0A150GRM7-F1
#
_entry.id   AF-A0A150GRM7-F1
#
_cell.length_a   1.000
_cell.length_b   1.000
_cell.length_c   1.000
_cell.angle_alpha   90.00
_cell.angle_beta   90.00
_cell.angle_gamma   90.00
#
_symmetry.space_group_name_H-M   'P 1'
#
loop_
_entity.id
_entity.type
_entity.pdbx_description
1 polymer ?
#
loop_
_entity_poly.entity_id
_entity_poly.type
_entity_poly.pdbx_seq_one_letter_code
_entity_poly.pdbx_strand_id
1 'polypeptide(L)'
;MASKQLKSFIVVALLAIFVSSFKPVAAGPLAYGICQTGCNAMVVACYSAAGFTFGTVTAGTGIPAAIAACNAALGTCMAACVAAGCTPTP
;
A
#
# COMPACT_ATOMS: atom_id res chain seq x y z
N MET A 1 -5.27 10.95 -50.22
CA MET A 1 -4.64 9.89 -49.39
C MET A 1 -3.47 10.38 -48.54
N ALA A 2 -2.62 11.31 -49.00
CA ALA A 2 -1.45 11.79 -48.25
C ALA A 2 -1.76 12.49 -46.89
N SER A 3 -2.84 13.25 -46.80
CA SER A 3 -3.25 13.95 -45.57
C SER A 3 -3.74 13.00 -44.45
N LYS A 4 -4.29 11.83 -44.83
CA LYS A 4 -4.71 10.80 -43.87
C LYS A 4 -3.52 10.05 -43.29
N GLN A 5 -2.51 9.79 -44.13
CA GLN A 5 -1.26 9.17 -43.71
C GLN A 5 -0.48 10.10 -42.76
N LEU A 6 -0.33 11.39 -43.11
CA LEU A 6 0.36 12.37 -42.25
C LEU A 6 -0.30 12.53 -40.87
N LYS A 7 -1.64 12.59 -40.80
CA LYS A 7 -2.37 12.60 -39.52
C LYS A 7 -2.15 11.32 -38.72
N SER A 8 -2.10 10.17 -39.38
CA SER A 8 -1.82 8.89 -38.71
C SER A 8 -0.41 8.85 -38.11
N PHE A 9 0.60 9.36 -38.81
CA PHE A 9 1.97 9.47 -38.30
C PHE A 9 2.08 10.42 -37.11
N ILE A 10 1.41 11.58 -37.17
CA ILE A 10 1.38 12.55 -36.05
C ILE A 10 0.75 11.93 -34.81
N VAL A 11 -0.37 11.22 -34.96
CA VAL A 11 -1.04 10.54 -33.83
C VAL A 11 -0.13 9.48 -33.21
N VAL A 12 0.51 8.63 -34.01
CA VAL A 12 1.44 7.59 -33.52
C VAL A 12 2.64 8.22 -32.80
N ALA A 13 3.20 9.30 -33.34
CA ALA A 13 4.32 10.01 -32.71
C ALA A 13 3.92 10.62 -31.35
N LEU A 14 2.74 11.24 -31.25
CA LEU A 14 2.24 11.79 -29.99
C LEU A 14 1.97 10.70 -28.93
N LEU A 15 1.40 9.57 -29.32
CA LEU A 15 1.21 8.42 -28.44
C LEU A 15 2.54 7.83 -27.95
N ALA A 16 3.55 7.73 -28.83
CA ALA A 16 4.86 7.24 -28.45
C ALA A 16 5.57 8.17 -27.43
N ILE A 17 5.47 9.49 -27.62
CA ILE A 17 6.01 10.49 -26.67
C ILE A 17 5.29 10.39 -25.32
N PHE A 18 3.96 10.22 -25.33
CA PHE A 18 3.17 10.08 -24.10
C PHE A 18 3.56 8.82 -23.31
N VAL A 19 3.68 7.66 -23.96
CA VAL A 19 4.07 6.40 -23.31
C VAL A 19 5.49 6.47 -22.74
N SER A 20 6.41 7.15 -23.43
CA SER A 20 7.81 7.31 -23.00
C SER A 20 7.98 8.18 -21.74
N SER A 21 6.93 8.90 -21.32
CA SER A 21 6.94 9.73 -20.12
C SER A 21 6.78 8.92 -18.82
N PHE A 22 6.33 7.65 -18.93
CA PHE A 22 6.19 6.75 -17.79
C PHE A 22 7.52 6.04 -17.51
N LYS A 23 8.16 6.34 -16.38
CA LYS A 23 9.28 5.54 -15.89
C LYS A 23 8.71 4.24 -15.27
N PRO A 24 9.25 3.05 -15.60
CA PRO A 24 8.87 1.83 -14.90
C PRO A 24 9.23 1.97 -13.43
N VAL A 25 8.24 1.90 -12.54
CA VAL A 25 8.46 1.86 -11.10
C VAL A 25 8.67 0.40 -10.71
N ALA A 26 9.88 0.05 -10.29
CA ALA A 26 10.10 -1.20 -9.57
C ALA A 26 9.59 -0.97 -8.14
N ALA A 27 8.29 -1.12 -7.95
CA ALA A 27 7.68 -1.16 -6.63
C ALA A 27 7.88 -2.55 -6.02
N GLY A 28 7.75 -2.64 -4.69
CA GLY A 28 7.85 -3.89 -3.95
C GLY A 28 6.49 -4.36 -3.42
N PRO A 29 5.50 -4.70 -4.27
CA PRO A 29 4.17 -5.10 -3.82
C PRO A 29 4.20 -6.37 -2.96
N LEU A 30 5.14 -7.28 -3.25
CA LEU A 30 5.40 -8.46 -2.42
C LEU A 30 5.88 -8.08 -1.01
N ALA A 31 6.88 -7.19 -0.92
CA ALA A 31 7.42 -6.72 0.35
C ALA A 31 6.37 -5.94 1.16
N TYR A 32 5.56 -5.10 0.49
CA TYR A 32 4.41 -4.42 1.09
C TYR A 32 3.42 -5.42 1.69
N GLY A 33 3.04 -6.45 0.92
CA GLY A 33 2.12 -7.51 1.38
C GLY A 33 2.64 -8.23 2.62
N ILE A 34 3.91 -8.66 2.60
CA ILE A 34 4.56 -9.33 3.74
C ILE A 34 4.56 -8.42 4.98
N CYS A 35 4.90 -7.14 4.82
CA CYS A 35 4.87 -6.16 5.91
C CYS A 35 3.48 -6.04 6.53
N GLN A 36 2.43 -5.87 5.72
CA GLN A 36 1.06 -5.77 6.22
C GLN A 36 0.62 -7.05 6.96
N THR A 37 0.98 -8.22 6.44
CA THR A 37 0.71 -9.50 7.12
C THR A 37 1.40 -9.53 8.49
N GLY A 38 2.64 -9.08 8.58
CA GLY A 38 3.37 -8.95 9.85
C GLY A 38 2.69 -8.00 10.83
N CYS A 39 2.29 -6.80 10.39
CA CYS A 39 1.56 -5.84 11.22
C CYS A 39 0.21 -6.41 11.73
N ASN A 40 -0.51 -7.14 10.88
CA ASN A 40 -1.76 -7.81 11.26
C ASN A 40 -1.52 -8.94 12.29
N ALA A 41 -0.47 -9.72 12.13
CA ALA A 41 -0.10 -10.74 13.12
C ALA A 41 0.28 -10.09 14.47
N MET A 42 1.02 -8.98 14.44
CA MET A 42 1.41 -8.20 15.62
C MET A 42 0.19 -7.69 16.40
N VAL A 43 -0.80 -7.10 15.72
CA VAL A 43 -1.98 -6.57 16.43
C VAL A 43 -2.83 -7.68 17.04
N VAL A 44 -2.96 -8.83 16.36
CA VAL A 44 -3.64 -10.01 16.90
C VAL A 44 -2.95 -10.51 18.16
N ALA A 45 -1.62 -10.57 18.17
CA ALA A 45 -0.84 -10.96 19.35
C ALA A 45 -1.00 -9.94 20.50
N CYS A 46 -0.95 -8.64 20.19
CA CYS A 46 -1.14 -7.57 21.18
C CYS A 46 -2.52 -7.63 21.85
N TYR A 47 -3.57 -7.81 21.05
CA TYR A 47 -4.94 -8.00 21.54
C TYR A 47 -5.06 -9.25 22.41
N SER A 48 -4.47 -10.36 21.96
CA SER A 48 -4.51 -11.64 22.68
C SER A 48 -3.80 -11.54 24.05
N ALA A 49 -2.67 -10.82 24.12
CA ALA A 49 -1.98 -10.53 25.38
C ALA A 49 -2.82 -9.67 26.33
N ALA A 50 -3.69 -8.80 25.77
CA ALA A 50 -4.65 -8.01 26.55
C ALA A 50 -5.93 -8.78 26.90
N GLY A 51 -6.10 -10.03 26.46
CA GLY A 51 -7.29 -10.85 26.71
C GLY A 51 -8.48 -10.54 25.78
N PHE A 52 -8.23 -9.91 24.63
CA PHE A 52 -9.25 -9.56 23.64
C PHE A 52 -9.01 -10.26 22.30
N THR A 53 -10.08 -10.43 21.52
CA THR A 53 -9.98 -10.86 20.13
C THR A 53 -9.90 -9.64 19.20
N PHE A 54 -8.98 -9.66 18.23
CA PHE A 54 -8.87 -8.57 17.27
C PHE A 54 -10.17 -8.39 16.46
N GLY A 55 -10.59 -7.14 16.28
CA GLY A 55 -11.81 -6.79 15.55
C GLY A 55 -13.12 -6.88 16.36
N THR A 56 -13.10 -7.35 17.62
CA THR A 56 -14.33 -7.45 18.44
C THR A 56 -14.56 -6.25 19.35
N VAL A 57 -13.57 -5.36 19.48
CA VAL A 57 -13.65 -4.18 20.34
C VAL A 57 -14.02 -2.97 19.48
N THR A 58 -15.17 -2.35 19.76
CA THR A 58 -15.63 -1.14 19.08
C THR A 58 -14.86 0.08 19.57
N ALA A 59 -14.45 0.98 18.65
CA ALA A 59 -13.85 2.25 19.02
C ALA A 59 -14.90 3.17 19.64
N GLY A 60 -14.67 3.64 20.87
CA GLY A 60 -15.61 4.50 21.61
C GLY A 60 -15.13 4.90 23.00
N THR A 61 -15.95 5.68 23.70
CA THR A 61 -15.72 6.06 25.10
C THR A 61 -15.68 4.81 25.97
N GLY A 62 -14.53 4.52 26.58
CA GLY A 62 -14.32 3.31 27.38
C GLY A 62 -13.52 2.20 26.68
N ILE A 63 -12.93 2.46 25.51
CA ILE A 63 -11.97 1.53 24.90
C ILE A 63 -10.83 1.23 25.90
N PRO A 64 -10.46 -0.05 26.11
CA PRO A 64 -9.33 -0.38 26.97
C PRO A 64 -8.05 0.29 26.45
N ALA A 65 -7.28 0.92 27.34
CA ALA A 65 -6.08 1.66 26.96
C ALA A 65 -5.07 0.78 26.21
N ALA A 66 -4.94 -0.49 26.60
CA ALA A 66 -4.10 -1.47 25.90
C ALA A 66 -4.55 -1.67 24.44
N ILE A 67 -5.85 -1.71 24.18
CA ILE A 67 -6.41 -1.90 22.84
C ILE A 67 -6.24 -0.65 21.98
N ALA A 68 -6.42 0.54 22.56
CA ALA A 68 -6.08 1.78 21.87
C ALA A 68 -4.61 1.82 21.46
N ALA A 69 -3.70 1.40 22.36
CA ALA A 69 -2.27 1.31 22.06
C ALA A 69 -1.94 0.26 20.98
N CYS A 70 -2.54 -0.93 21.02
CA CYS A 70 -2.37 -1.96 19.99
C CYS A 70 -2.77 -1.44 18.59
N ASN A 71 -3.89 -0.73 18.48
CA ASN A 71 -4.33 -0.15 17.21
C ASN A 71 -3.45 1.00 16.74
N ALA A 72 -2.99 1.85 17.66
CA ALA A 72 -2.03 2.90 17.32
C ALA A 72 -0.74 2.30 16.74
N ALA A 73 -0.22 1.24 17.37
CA ALA A 73 0.95 0.51 16.89
C ALA A 73 0.70 -0.21 15.55
N LEU A 74 -0.49 -0.78 15.33
CA LEU A 74 -0.89 -1.29 14.02
C LEU A 74 -0.81 -0.19 12.95
N GLY A 75 -1.40 0.98 13.23
CA GLY A 75 -1.43 2.09 12.30
C GLY A 75 -0.03 2.60 11.94
N THR A 76 0.86 2.73 12.93
CA THR A 76 2.26 3.13 12.68
C THR A 76 3.02 2.08 11.88
N CYS A 77 2.81 0.79 12.18
CA CYS A 77 3.41 -0.33 11.44
C CYS A 77 2.95 -0.31 9.97
N MET A 78 1.65 -0.15 9.73
CA MET A 78 1.08 -0.10 8.38
C MET A 78 1.58 1.12 7.58
N ALA A 79 1.71 2.28 8.22
CA ALA A 79 2.29 3.47 7.58
C ALA A 79 3.76 3.23 7.16
N ALA A 80 4.53 2.52 7.98
CA ALA A 80 5.91 2.17 7.65
C ALA A 80 6.01 1.18 6.47
N CYS A 81 4.98 0.33 6.23
CA CYS A 81 4.97 -0.58 5.08
C CYS A 81 5.07 0.15 3.74
N VAL A 82 4.69 1.42 3.65
CA VAL A 82 4.86 2.24 2.43
C VAL A 82 6.31 2.24 1.96
N ALA A 83 7.28 2.25 2.88
CA ALA A 83 8.69 2.15 2.54
C ALA A 83 8.99 0.83 1.78
N ALA A 84 8.48 -0.30 2.29
CA ALA A 84 8.63 -1.61 1.63
C ALA A 84 7.92 -1.67 0.26
N GLY A 85 6.81 -0.96 0.10
CA GLY A 85 6.10 -0.85 -1.18
C GLY A 85 6.83 0.03 -2.20
N CYS A 86 7.51 1.07 -1.76
CA CYS A 86 8.27 1.97 -2.61
C CYS A 86 9.69 1.47 -2.93
N THR A 87 10.20 0.48 -2.19
CA THR A 87 11.51 -0.13 -2.48
C THR A 87 11.41 -1.14 -3.64
N PRO A 88 12.37 -1.12 -4.59
CA PRO A 88 12.48 -2.16 -5.61
C PRO A 88 12.62 -3.55 -5.01
N THR A 89 11.77 -4.48 -5.44
CA THR A 89 12.02 -5.91 -5.24
C THR A 89 12.98 -6.43 -6.31
N PRO A 90 14.02 -7.20 -5.93
CA PRO A 90 14.95 -7.85 -6.87
C PRO A 90 14.26 -8.74 -7.91
#